data_AF-A0A3G6M2L0-F1
#
_entry.id   AF-A0A3G6M2L0-F1
#
_cell.length_a   1.000
_cell.length_b   1.000
_cell.length_c   1.000
_cell.angle_alpha   90.00
_cell.angle_beta   90.00
_cell.angle_gamma   90.00
#
_symmetry.space_group_name_H-M   'P 1'
#
loop_
_entity.id
_entity.type
_entity.pdbx_description
1 polymer ?
#
loop_
_entity_poly.entity_id
_entity_poly.type
_entity_poly.pdbx_seq_one_letter_code
_entity_poly.pdbx_strand_id
1 'polypeptide(L)'
;MTKKLTIPVVLAFLVAISLHSCRSEDLLNSSEELPPTKFRVFTAQGKETINYAKGFKTLLEHYDEINNVQHTAKALRKALKNSSEMANEYVELNIHSQDFTTKGNEKFTLFPLIKNGKVDGIIIARLKENDTQVEFLKMYTEAENYNKILELFKEAYLKKHITSKNCS
;
A
#
# COMPACT_ATOMS: atom_id res chain seq x y z
N MET A 1 -6.23 63.55 50.87
CA MET A 1 -7.53 62.84 50.76
C MET A 1 -8.05 63.09 49.35
N THR A 2 -8.41 62.18 48.46
CA THR A 2 -8.68 60.72 48.39
C THR A 2 -8.68 60.41 46.88
N LYS A 3 -7.89 59.41 46.39
CA LYS A 3 -8.33 58.20 45.65
C LYS A 3 -9.55 58.38 44.71
N LYS A 4 -9.67 57.86 43.48
CA LYS A 4 -8.92 56.83 42.71
C LYS A 4 -9.57 56.73 41.31
N LEU A 5 -8.73 56.50 40.29
CA LEU A 5 -8.86 55.42 39.30
C LEU A 5 -10.21 55.26 38.52
N THR A 6 -10.39 55.93 37.38
CA THR A 6 -11.45 55.58 36.41
C THR A 6 -11.02 55.74 34.94
N ILE A 7 -9.76 55.42 34.62
CA ILE A 7 -9.28 55.29 33.22
C ILE A 7 -9.02 53.83 32.76
N PRO A 8 -9.25 52.73 33.51
CA PRO A 8 -9.02 51.39 32.95
C PRO A 8 -10.29 50.67 32.45
N VAL A 9 -11.47 51.29 32.44
CA VAL A 9 -12.73 50.57 32.13
C VAL A 9 -13.03 50.49 30.63
N VAL A 10 -12.60 51.47 29.83
CA VAL A 10 -12.92 51.49 28.39
C VAL A 10 -12.00 50.57 27.57
N LEU A 11 -10.79 50.28 28.06
CA LEU A 11 -9.81 49.43 27.34
C LEU A 11 -10.00 47.92 27.59
N ALA A 12 -10.68 47.55 28.68
CA ALA A 12 -10.97 46.14 28.97
C ALA A 12 -12.11 45.55 28.11
N PHE A 13 -13.00 46.39 27.57
CA PHE A 13 -14.15 45.92 26.79
C PHE A 13 -13.79 45.60 25.32
N LEU A 14 -12.74 46.23 24.77
CA LEU A 14 -12.29 46.00 23.40
C LEU A 14 -11.45 44.71 23.22
N VAL A 15 -10.84 44.19 24.30
CA VAL A 15 -10.07 42.93 24.26
C VAL A 15 -10.99 41.69 24.42
N ALA A 16 -12.19 41.86 24.98
CA ALA A 16 -13.14 40.76 25.12
C ALA A 16 -13.79 40.34 23.79
N ILE A 17 -13.84 41.24 22.78
CA ILE A 17 -14.49 40.96 21.48
C ILE A 17 -13.53 40.22 20.53
N SER A 18 -12.22 40.29 20.75
CA SER A 18 -11.22 39.53 19.98
C SER A 18 -11.12 38.04 20.33
N LEU A 19 -11.79 37.58 21.40
CA LEU A 19 -11.82 36.15 21.78
C LEU A 19 -13.09 35.41 21.31
N HIS A 20 -13.91 36.03 20.45
CA HIS A 20 -15.10 35.39 19.87
C HIS A 20 -14.99 35.13 18.37
N SER A 21 -13.75 35.04 17.85
CA SER A 21 -13.51 34.51 16.50
C SER A 21 -13.18 33.02 16.49
N CYS A 22 -13.82 32.23 17.36
CA CYS A 22 -14.12 30.83 17.09
C CYS A 22 -15.63 30.70 16.87
N ARG A 23 -16.13 31.34 15.80
CA ARG A 23 -17.30 30.76 15.14
C ARG A 23 -16.79 29.48 14.46
N SER A 24 -16.84 28.38 15.20
CA SER A 24 -17.03 27.08 14.55
C SER A 24 -18.35 27.23 13.82
N GLU A 25 -18.29 27.24 12.49
CA GLU A 25 -19.46 27.03 11.67
C GLU A 25 -19.82 25.55 11.84
N ASP A 26 -20.37 25.22 13.02
CA ASP A 26 -21.05 23.96 13.31
C ASP A 26 -22.40 24.02 12.58
N LEU A 27 -22.34 24.01 11.25
CA LEU A 27 -23.47 23.87 10.36
C LEU A 27 -23.35 22.50 9.70
N LEU A 28 -23.82 21.51 10.45
CA LEU A 28 -24.33 20.23 9.93
C LEU A 28 -23.51 19.58 8.83
N ASN A 29 -22.22 19.41 9.08
CA ASN A 29 -21.49 18.31 8.48
C ASN A 29 -20.84 17.52 9.62
N SER A 30 -21.67 16.80 10.37
CA SER A 30 -21.24 15.50 10.86
C SER A 30 -21.01 14.62 9.62
N SER A 31 -19.94 14.91 8.87
CA SER A 31 -19.20 13.83 8.26
C SER A 31 -18.68 13.06 9.46
N GLU A 32 -19.48 12.11 9.96
CA GLU A 32 -18.90 10.91 10.55
C GLU A 32 -17.69 10.60 9.67
N GLU A 33 -16.48 10.51 10.25
CA GLU A 33 -15.31 10.08 9.49
C GLU A 33 -15.75 8.85 8.69
N LEU A 34 -15.90 9.01 7.37
CA LEU A 34 -16.34 7.92 6.52
C LEU A 34 -15.37 6.80 6.82
N PRO A 35 -15.85 5.63 7.28
CA PRO A 35 -14.96 4.55 7.69
C PRO A 35 -14.00 4.30 6.54
N PRO A 36 -12.70 4.09 6.81
CA PRO A 36 -11.68 3.99 5.78
C PRO A 36 -12.18 3.08 4.66
N THR A 37 -12.31 3.65 3.46
CA THR A 37 -12.91 2.94 2.34
C THR A 37 -11.98 1.81 1.97
N LYS A 38 -12.39 0.57 2.27
CA LYS A 38 -11.67 -0.65 1.90
C LYS A 38 -11.24 -0.59 0.44
N PHE A 39 -10.10 -1.18 0.14
CA PHE A 39 -9.68 -1.28 -1.26
C PHE A 39 -10.70 -2.10 -2.05
N ARG A 40 -11.25 -1.48 -3.12
CA ARG A 40 -12.27 -2.12 -3.97
C ARG A 40 -11.81 -3.48 -4.52
N VAL A 41 -10.52 -3.64 -4.79
CA VAL A 41 -9.94 -4.89 -5.31
C VAL A 41 -10.00 -6.06 -4.33
N PHE A 42 -10.26 -5.79 -3.04
CA PHE A 42 -10.46 -6.79 -1.99
C PHE A 42 -11.91 -6.82 -1.48
N THR A 43 -12.83 -6.21 -2.22
CA THR A 43 -14.26 -6.26 -1.91
C THR A 43 -14.95 -7.18 -2.91
N ALA A 44 -15.64 -8.21 -2.43
CA ALA A 44 -16.39 -9.12 -3.29
C ALA A 44 -17.53 -8.36 -4.01
N GLN A 45 -17.65 -8.57 -5.32
CA GLN A 45 -18.77 -8.04 -6.10
C GLN A 45 -19.78 -9.17 -6.33
N GLY A 46 -20.87 -9.16 -5.56
CA GLY A 46 -21.90 -10.20 -5.63
C GLY A 46 -21.41 -11.54 -5.07
N LYS A 47 -21.33 -12.56 -5.93
CA LYS A 47 -20.98 -13.95 -5.54
C LYS A 47 -19.54 -14.33 -5.86
N GLU A 48 -18.71 -13.40 -6.33
CA GLU A 48 -17.33 -13.67 -6.71
C GLU A 48 -16.44 -13.89 -5.47
N THR A 49 -15.51 -14.84 -5.58
CA THR A 49 -14.43 -15.01 -4.60
C THR A 49 -13.35 -13.97 -4.85
N ILE A 50 -12.83 -13.39 -3.76
CA ILE A 50 -11.76 -12.40 -3.84
C ILE A 50 -10.47 -13.09 -4.29
N ASN A 51 -9.83 -12.54 -5.33
CA ASN A 51 -8.50 -12.96 -5.78
C ASN A 51 -7.47 -11.97 -5.23
N TYR A 52 -6.88 -12.31 -4.07
CA TYR A 52 -5.96 -11.40 -3.37
C TYR A 52 -4.69 -11.16 -4.18
N ALA A 53 -4.12 -12.19 -4.81
CA ALA A 53 -2.95 -12.04 -5.68
C ALA A 53 -3.17 -11.00 -6.80
N LYS A 54 -4.33 -11.06 -7.47
CA LYS A 54 -4.73 -10.09 -8.50
C LYS A 54 -4.95 -8.69 -7.90
N GLY A 55 -5.53 -8.61 -6.72
CA GLY A 55 -5.74 -7.33 -6.02
C GLY A 55 -4.41 -6.66 -5.68
N PHE A 56 -3.47 -7.38 -5.06
CA PHE A 56 -2.12 -6.88 -4.77
C PHE A 56 -1.38 -6.45 -6.04
N LYS A 57 -1.45 -7.27 -7.09
CA LYS A 57 -0.88 -6.92 -8.40
C LYS A 57 -1.42 -5.59 -8.92
N THR A 58 -2.73 -5.42 -8.88
CA THR A 58 -3.40 -4.21 -9.36
C THR A 58 -2.91 -2.97 -8.59
N LEU A 59 -2.81 -3.07 -7.27
CA LEU A 59 -2.40 -1.95 -6.43
C LEU A 59 -0.91 -1.59 -6.62
N LEU A 60 -0.01 -2.57 -6.70
CA LEU A 60 1.42 -2.28 -6.88
C LEU A 60 1.72 -1.73 -8.28
N GLU A 61 1.07 -2.25 -9.32
CA GLU A 61 1.18 -1.69 -10.67
C GLU A 61 0.65 -0.25 -10.73
N HIS A 62 -0.45 0.05 -10.03
CA HIS A 62 -0.99 1.41 -9.97
C HIS A 62 -0.09 2.35 -9.17
N TYR A 63 0.52 1.86 -8.08
CA TYR A 63 1.50 2.60 -7.31
C TYR A 63 2.73 2.99 -8.16
N ASP A 64 3.26 2.04 -8.94
CA ASP A 64 4.35 2.30 -9.90
C ASP A 64 3.97 3.40 -10.91
N GLU A 65 2.73 3.36 -11.43
CA GLU A 65 2.23 4.33 -12.40
C GLU A 65 2.12 5.75 -11.82
N ILE A 66 1.59 5.87 -10.59
CA ILE A 66 1.41 7.16 -9.91
C ILE A 66 2.75 7.76 -9.52
N ASN A 67 3.66 6.95 -8.96
CA ASN A 67 4.91 7.44 -8.38
C ASN A 67 6.09 7.39 -9.34
N ASN A 68 5.88 6.89 -10.57
CA ASN A 68 6.91 6.71 -11.59
C ASN A 68 8.12 5.89 -11.08
N VAL A 69 7.82 4.80 -10.36
CA VAL A 69 8.80 3.84 -9.84
C VAL A 69 8.66 2.50 -10.56
N GLN A 70 9.61 1.60 -10.34
CA GLN A 70 9.78 0.39 -11.15
C GLN A 70 9.76 -0.90 -10.31
N HIS A 71 8.80 -1.05 -9.38
CA HIS A 71 8.73 -2.25 -8.53
C HIS A 71 8.19 -3.48 -9.29
N THR A 72 7.49 -3.29 -10.39
CA THR A 72 6.86 -4.36 -11.17
C THR A 72 7.50 -4.58 -12.53
N ALA A 73 7.34 -5.79 -13.06
CA ALA A 73 7.77 -6.11 -14.43
C ALA A 73 7.07 -5.26 -15.50
N LYS A 74 5.86 -4.73 -15.23
CA LYS A 74 5.13 -3.84 -16.13
C LYS A 74 5.84 -2.49 -16.23
N ALA A 75 6.19 -1.91 -15.08
CA ALA A 75 6.92 -0.64 -15.02
C ALA A 75 8.32 -0.74 -15.62
N LEU A 76 9.05 -1.84 -15.35
CA LEU A 76 10.35 -2.10 -16.00
C LEU A 76 10.25 -2.13 -17.53
N ARG A 77 9.28 -2.86 -18.09
CA ARG A 77 9.07 -2.91 -19.55
C ARG A 77 8.73 -1.54 -20.13
N LYS A 78 7.99 -0.70 -19.40
CA LYS A 78 7.71 0.68 -19.79
C LYS A 78 8.97 1.53 -19.79
N ALA A 79 9.81 1.43 -18.76
CA ALA A 79 11.10 2.11 -18.70
C ALA A 79 12.02 1.72 -19.87
N LEU A 80 12.10 0.42 -20.19
CA LEU A 80 12.86 -0.08 -21.35
C LEU A 80 12.41 0.55 -22.66
N LYS A 81 11.09 0.58 -22.91
CA LYS A 81 10.51 1.16 -24.12
C LYS A 81 10.80 2.66 -24.25
N ASN A 82 10.90 3.35 -23.13
CA ASN A 82 11.19 4.77 -23.07
C ASN A 82 12.69 5.08 -22.97
N SER A 83 13.56 4.07 -23.12
CA SER A 83 15.01 4.19 -22.98
C SER A 83 15.48 4.82 -21.66
N SER A 84 14.69 4.64 -20.60
CA SER A 84 15.05 5.06 -19.24
C SER A 84 15.98 4.04 -18.60
N GLU A 85 16.76 4.47 -17.61
CA GLU A 85 17.46 3.58 -16.70
C GLU A 85 16.47 2.60 -16.05
N MET A 86 16.82 1.31 -16.05
CA MET A 86 15.99 0.25 -15.51
C MET A 86 16.47 -0.18 -14.13
N ALA A 87 15.53 -0.35 -13.20
CA ALA A 87 15.83 -1.06 -11.97
C ALA A 87 16.27 -2.50 -12.28
N ASN A 88 17.23 -3.01 -11.51
CA ASN A 88 17.72 -4.38 -11.62
C ASN A 88 16.93 -5.38 -10.77
N GLU A 89 15.92 -4.90 -10.04
CA GLU A 89 15.09 -5.64 -9.11
C GLU A 89 13.60 -5.35 -9.37
N TYR A 90 12.75 -6.37 -9.33
CA TYR A 90 11.29 -6.24 -9.40
C TYR A 90 10.56 -7.41 -8.77
N VAL A 91 9.27 -7.23 -8.47
CA VAL A 91 8.36 -8.27 -8.00
C VAL A 91 7.67 -8.97 -9.18
N GLU A 92 7.82 -10.28 -9.30
CA GLU A 92 7.14 -11.07 -10.35
C GLU A 92 5.73 -11.47 -9.89
N LEU A 93 4.77 -10.59 -10.18
CA LEU A 93 3.39 -10.69 -9.70
C LEU A 93 2.52 -11.78 -10.37
N ASN A 94 3.04 -12.50 -11.38
CA ASN A 94 2.32 -13.62 -12.00
C ASN A 94 2.77 -14.99 -11.48
N ILE A 95 3.69 -15.02 -10.52
CA ILE A 95 4.06 -16.21 -9.76
C ILE A 95 3.79 -15.86 -8.30
N HIS A 96 2.94 -16.64 -7.64
CA HIS A 96 2.56 -16.35 -6.26
C HIS A 96 2.22 -17.62 -5.50
N SER A 97 2.26 -17.53 -4.17
CA SER A 97 1.74 -18.58 -3.29
C SER A 97 0.21 -18.64 -3.35
N GLN A 98 -0.36 -19.63 -2.67
CA GLN A 98 -1.76 -19.55 -2.24
C GLN A 98 -1.93 -18.39 -1.24
N ASP A 99 -3.16 -17.92 -1.09
CA ASP A 99 -3.50 -16.89 -0.13
C ASP A 99 -3.59 -17.48 1.27
N PHE A 100 -2.99 -16.81 2.23
CA PHE A 100 -3.01 -17.21 3.64
C PHE A 100 -3.85 -16.22 4.45
N THR A 101 -4.52 -16.72 5.48
CA THR A 101 -5.25 -15.89 6.44
C THR A 101 -4.70 -16.12 7.84
N THR A 102 -4.27 -15.05 8.53
CA THR A 102 -3.85 -15.15 9.92
C THR A 102 -5.06 -15.31 10.86
N LYS A 103 -4.81 -15.66 12.13
CA LYS A 103 -5.85 -15.63 13.17
C LYS A 103 -6.46 -14.24 13.38
N GLY A 104 -5.74 -13.17 13.03
CA GLY A 104 -6.21 -11.78 13.05
C GLY A 104 -6.95 -11.34 11.78
N ASN A 105 -7.35 -12.28 10.93
CA ASN A 105 -8.01 -12.04 9.63
C ASN A 105 -7.20 -11.22 8.61
N GLU A 106 -5.88 -11.09 8.82
CA GLU A 106 -5.01 -10.50 7.83
C GLU A 106 -4.78 -11.48 6.69
N LYS A 107 -4.73 -10.95 5.47
CA LYS A 107 -4.56 -11.74 4.25
C LYS A 107 -3.17 -11.49 3.71
N PHE A 108 -2.45 -12.54 3.36
CA PHE A 108 -1.13 -12.40 2.76
C PHE A 108 -0.89 -13.37 1.62
N THR A 109 -0.18 -12.86 0.62
CA THR A 109 0.24 -13.59 -0.58
C THR A 109 1.73 -13.35 -0.75
N LEU A 110 2.48 -14.42 -1.03
CA LEU A 110 3.91 -14.34 -1.25
C LEU A 110 4.21 -14.25 -2.75
N PHE A 111 5.18 -13.42 -3.11
CA PHE A 111 5.66 -13.24 -4.48
C PHE A 111 7.18 -13.35 -4.53
N PRO A 112 7.78 -13.84 -5.62
CA PRO A 112 9.22 -13.80 -5.79
C PRO A 112 9.71 -12.40 -6.12
N LEU A 113 10.82 -12.03 -5.48
CA LEU A 113 11.64 -10.88 -5.83
C LEU A 113 12.69 -11.33 -6.85
N ILE A 114 12.68 -10.72 -8.03
CA ILE A 114 13.63 -10.98 -9.09
C ILE A 114 14.72 -9.92 -9.04
N LYS A 115 15.97 -10.34 -9.01
CA LYS A 115 17.14 -9.47 -9.12
C LYS A 115 18.10 -10.03 -10.16
N ASN A 116 18.56 -9.19 -11.08
CA ASN A 116 19.44 -9.61 -12.18
C ASN A 116 18.93 -10.86 -12.93
N GLY A 117 17.61 -10.94 -13.14
CA GLY A 117 16.96 -12.04 -13.85
C GLY A 117 16.87 -13.38 -13.09
N LYS A 118 17.11 -13.39 -11.77
CA LYS A 118 16.99 -14.58 -10.92
C LYS A 118 16.12 -14.29 -9.71
N VAL A 119 15.47 -15.33 -9.16
CA VAL A 119 14.77 -15.22 -7.88
C VAL A 119 15.81 -15.05 -6.77
N ASP A 120 15.77 -13.91 -6.08
CA ASP A 120 16.75 -13.49 -5.06
C ASP A 120 16.09 -13.27 -3.69
N GLY A 121 14.76 -13.24 -3.63
CA GLY A 121 14.04 -13.09 -2.36
C GLY A 121 12.56 -13.34 -2.47
N ILE A 122 11.86 -13.08 -1.36
CA ILE A 122 10.42 -13.25 -1.21
C ILE A 122 9.81 -11.93 -0.74
N ILE A 123 8.77 -11.48 -1.42
CA ILE A 123 7.93 -10.36 -1.01
C ILE A 123 6.66 -10.91 -0.36
N ILE A 124 6.35 -10.39 0.82
CA ILE A 124 5.08 -10.58 1.51
C ILE A 124 4.19 -9.40 1.11
N ALA A 125 3.14 -9.66 0.36
CA ALA A 125 2.04 -8.71 0.21
C ALA A 125 1.02 -8.98 1.31
N ARG A 126 0.72 -7.98 2.13
CA ARG A 126 -0.15 -8.09 3.31
C ARG A 126 -1.28 -7.09 3.23
N LEU A 127 -2.49 -7.55 3.47
CA LEU A 127 -3.69 -6.75 3.68
C LEU A 127 -4.06 -6.82 5.17
N LYS A 128 -4.08 -5.66 5.83
CA LYS A 128 -4.34 -5.52 7.26
C LYS A 128 -5.29 -4.37 7.54
N GLU A 129 -5.58 -4.16 8.82
CA GLU A 129 -6.52 -3.14 9.30
C GLU A 129 -7.87 -3.21 8.59
N ASN A 130 -8.53 -4.37 8.65
CA ASN A 130 -9.85 -4.60 8.06
C ASN A 130 -9.95 -4.22 6.57
N ASP A 131 -8.91 -4.57 5.79
CA ASP A 131 -8.81 -4.35 4.35
C ASP A 131 -8.55 -2.91 3.90
N THR A 132 -8.00 -2.08 4.79
CA THR A 132 -7.79 -0.64 4.54
C THR A 132 -6.31 -0.27 4.37
N GLN A 133 -5.39 -1.19 4.70
CA GLN A 133 -3.96 -0.98 4.53
C GLN A 133 -3.30 -2.15 3.81
N VAL A 134 -2.44 -1.82 2.85
CA VAL A 134 -1.63 -2.77 2.07
C VAL A 134 -0.16 -2.49 2.29
N GLU A 135 0.61 -3.55 2.51
CA GLU A 135 2.07 -3.49 2.65
C GLU A 135 2.75 -4.51 1.75
N PHE A 136 3.92 -4.16 1.22
CA PHE A 136 4.83 -5.05 0.52
C PHE A 136 6.15 -5.07 1.28
N LEU A 137 6.48 -6.22 1.86
CA LEU A 137 7.64 -6.37 2.75
C LEU A 137 8.58 -7.43 2.19
N LYS A 138 9.89 -7.20 2.25
CA LYS A 138 10.87 -8.27 2.01
C LYS A 138 10.83 -9.24 3.19
N MET A 139 10.65 -10.53 2.93
CA MET A 139 10.72 -11.55 3.97
C MET A 139 12.16 -11.67 4.47
N TYR A 140 12.34 -11.73 5.79
CA TYR A 140 13.64 -11.97 6.42
C TYR A 140 14.18 -13.34 6.04
N THR A 141 15.49 -13.42 5.79
CA THR A 141 16.19 -14.65 5.41
C THR A 141 16.19 -15.71 6.51
N GLU A 142 16.03 -15.27 7.76
CA GLU A 142 15.97 -16.10 8.97
C GLU A 142 14.55 -16.63 9.23
N ALA A 143 13.55 -16.19 8.47
CA ALA A 143 12.17 -16.64 8.65
C ALA A 143 12.07 -18.16 8.46
N GLU A 144 11.21 -18.78 9.26
CA GLU A 144 10.96 -20.21 9.15
C GLU A 144 10.50 -20.55 7.72
N ASN A 145 11.06 -21.63 7.17
CA ASN A 145 10.79 -22.09 5.81
C ASN A 145 11.21 -21.13 4.67
N TYR A 146 11.91 -20.03 4.94
CA TYR A 146 12.37 -19.07 3.92
C TYR A 146 13.04 -19.76 2.72
N ASN A 147 14.08 -20.57 2.98
CA ASN A 147 14.82 -21.27 1.92
C ASN A 147 13.93 -22.22 1.11
N LYS A 148 13.01 -22.93 1.77
CA LYS A 148 12.10 -23.85 1.11
C LYS A 148 11.14 -23.12 0.18
N ILE A 149 10.58 -22.00 0.62
CA ILE A 149 9.69 -21.17 -0.21
C ILE A 149 10.47 -20.55 -1.38
N LEU A 150 11.69 -20.09 -1.13
CA LEU A 150 12.55 -19.50 -2.15
C LEU A 150 12.86 -20.50 -3.26
N GLU A 151 13.20 -21.75 -2.92
CA GLU A 151 13.44 -22.81 -3.90
C GLU A 151 12.19 -23.11 -4.75
N LEU A 152 11.00 -23.19 -4.13
CA LEU A 152 9.75 -23.37 -4.88
C LEU A 152 9.50 -22.22 -5.87
N PHE A 153 9.83 -20.99 -5.51
CA PHE A 153 9.74 -19.88 -6.43
C PHE A 153 10.79 -19.93 -7.55
N LYS A 154 12.03 -20.36 -7.26
CA LYS A 154 13.05 -20.59 -8.29
C LYS A 154 12.56 -21.61 -9.32
N GLU A 155 12.00 -22.73 -8.87
CA GLU A 155 11.43 -23.76 -9.73
C GLU A 155 10.28 -23.23 -10.59
N ALA A 156 9.33 -22.51 -9.98
CA ALA A 156 8.20 -21.92 -10.68
C ALA A 156 8.65 -20.89 -11.74
N TYR A 157 9.65 -20.07 -11.41
CA TYR A 157 10.23 -19.08 -12.31
C TYR A 157 10.91 -19.74 -13.51
N LEU A 158 11.75 -20.74 -13.26
CA LEU A 158 12.40 -21.51 -14.32
C LEU A 158 11.38 -22.17 -15.25
N LYS A 159 10.35 -22.83 -14.69
CA LYS A 159 9.29 -23.47 -15.48
C LYS A 159 8.59 -22.48 -16.41
N LYS A 160 8.22 -21.30 -15.90
CA LYS A 160 7.56 -20.24 -16.69
C LYS A 160 8.44 -19.80 -17.87
N HIS A 161 9.73 -19.61 -17.64
CA HIS A 161 10.66 -19.12 -18.66
C HIS A 161 11.13 -20.19 -19.66
N ILE A 162 11.22 -21.46 -19.25
CA ILE A 162 11.51 -22.57 -20.18
C ILE A 162 10.32 -22.79 -21.12
N THR A 163 9.09 -22.86 -20.60
CA THR A 163 7.89 -23.04 -21.43
C THR A 163 7.71 -21.89 -22.43
N SER A 164 8.09 -20.66 -22.07
CA SER A 164 8.00 -19.50 -22.97
C SER A 164 8.94 -19.57 -24.19
N LYS A 165 10.07 -20.29 -24.09
CA LYS A 165 11.04 -20.43 -25.20
C LYS A 165 10.63 -21.48 -26.24
N ASN A 166 9.77 -22.43 -25.87
CA ASN A 166 9.34 -23.53 -26.77
C ASN A 166 8.11 -23.18 -27.62
N CYS A 167 7.59 -21.95 -27.51
CA CYS A 167 6.44 -21.47 -28.29
C CYS A 167 6.79 -20.23 -29.15
N SER A 168 8.07 -19.96 -29.38
CA SER A 168 8.57 -18.88 -30.25
C SER A 168 9.12 -19.42 -31.55
#